data_AF-I2CCH5-F1
#
_entry.id   AF-I2CCH5-F1
#
_cell.length_a   1.000
_cell.length_b   1.000
_cell.length_c   1.000
_cell.angle_alpha   90.00
_cell.angle_beta   90.00
_cell.angle_gamma   90.00
#
_symmetry.space_group_name_H-M   'P 1'
#
loop_
_entity.id
_entity.type
_entity.pdbx_description
1 polymer ?
#
loop_
_entity_poly.entity_id
_entity_poly.type
_entity_poly.pdbx_seq_one_letter_code
_entity_poly.pdbx_strand_id
1 'polypeptide(L)'
;TLRAITRLCLFNNMKVFAIYEGYQGLVEGGDKIKELSWGSVSGILHLGGTIIGTARCQEFRERLGRLTAAENLIKRGINSLAIIGGDGSLTGANIFKSEWTDLVKELVESKRISEEEALSCSYLNIVGLVGSIDNDMCGTDMTIGTDSALHRIIEAVDCLTSTAASHQRSFI
;
A
#
# COMPACT_ATOMS: atom_id res chain seq x y z
N THR A 1 4.86 2.90 9.34
CA THR A 1 3.54 2.24 9.18
C THR A 1 3.63 0.73 9.01
N LEU A 2 4.27 0.20 7.97
CA LEU A 2 4.40 -1.25 7.71
C LEU A 2 4.80 -2.07 8.96
N ARG A 3 5.87 -1.64 9.67
CA ARG A 3 6.33 -2.28 10.91
C ARG A 3 5.23 -2.44 11.96
N ALA A 4 4.40 -1.42 12.15
CA ALA A 4 3.34 -1.44 13.16
C ALA A 4 2.26 -2.47 12.81
N ILE A 5 1.80 -2.47 11.55
CA ILE A 5 0.83 -3.44 11.03
C ILE A 5 1.37 -4.86 11.19
N THR A 6 2.58 -5.12 10.71
CA THR A 6 3.18 -6.46 10.77
C THR A 6 3.29 -6.95 12.21
N ARG A 7 3.81 -6.12 13.13
CA ARG A 7 3.96 -6.54 14.54
C ARG A 7 2.61 -6.75 15.23
N LEU A 8 1.61 -5.93 14.94
CA LEU A 8 0.27 -6.07 15.51
C LEU A 8 -0.40 -7.36 15.03
N CYS A 9 -0.34 -7.65 13.72
CA CYS A 9 -0.91 -8.87 13.17
C CYS A 9 -0.20 -10.13 13.71
N LEU A 10 1.14 -10.12 13.76
CA LEU A 10 1.92 -11.23 14.34
C LEU A 10 1.59 -11.43 15.83
N PHE A 11 1.39 -10.35 16.59
CA PHE A 11 0.96 -10.43 17.99
C PHE A 11 -0.43 -11.08 18.14
N ASN A 12 -1.32 -10.90 17.17
CA ASN A 12 -2.64 -11.53 17.12
C ASN A 12 -2.63 -12.91 16.43
N ASN A 13 -1.46 -13.55 16.30
CA ASN A 13 -1.27 -14.85 15.62
C ASN A 13 -1.77 -14.88 14.16
N MET A 14 -1.77 -13.74 13.48
CA MET A 14 -2.10 -13.66 12.05
C MET A 14 -0.85 -13.79 11.20
N LYS A 15 -0.97 -14.49 10.06
CA LYS A 15 0.06 -14.48 9.01
C LYS A 15 0.02 -13.16 8.26
N VAL A 16 1.19 -12.60 7.96
CA VAL A 16 1.31 -11.31 7.30
C VAL A 16 2.14 -11.47 6.05
N PHE A 17 1.66 -10.91 4.93
CA PHE A 17 2.40 -10.88 3.67
C PHE A 17 2.69 -9.44 3.26
N ALA A 18 3.91 -9.19 2.81
CA ALA A 18 4.27 -7.98 2.09
C ALA A 18 4.02 -8.20 0.60
N ILE A 19 3.37 -7.22 -0.03
CA ILE A 19 3.24 -7.12 -1.48
C ILE A 19 4.24 -6.06 -1.94
N TYR A 20 5.25 -6.47 -2.70
CA TYR A 20 6.28 -5.59 -3.21
C TYR A 20 5.79 -4.81 -4.42
N GLU A 21 6.31 -3.61 -4.66
CA GLU A 21 5.93 -2.75 -5.80
C GLU A 21 4.43 -2.40 -5.88
N GLY A 22 3.72 -2.41 -4.74
CA GLY A 22 2.32 -2.02 -4.65
C GLY A 22 1.40 -2.90 -5.49
N TYR A 23 0.48 -2.29 -6.26
CA TYR A 23 -0.46 -3.04 -7.11
C TYR A 23 0.23 -3.85 -8.20
N GLN A 24 1.42 -3.44 -8.65
CA GLN A 24 2.14 -4.19 -9.66
C GLN A 24 2.53 -5.57 -9.15
N GLY A 25 3.15 -5.66 -7.96
CA GLY A 25 3.46 -6.97 -7.40
C GLY A 25 2.25 -7.77 -6.97
N LEU A 26 1.10 -7.12 -6.75
CA LEU A 26 -0.16 -7.82 -6.54
C LEU A 26 -0.63 -8.56 -7.80
N VAL A 27 -0.49 -7.91 -8.97
CA VAL A 27 -0.82 -8.50 -10.28
C VAL A 27 0.21 -9.56 -10.69
N GLU A 28 1.51 -9.27 -10.53
CA GLU A 28 2.59 -10.20 -10.88
C GLU A 28 2.57 -11.47 -9.99
N GLY A 29 2.20 -11.33 -8.72
CA GLY A 29 2.14 -12.46 -7.79
C GLY A 29 3.52 -13.07 -7.51
N GLY A 30 3.56 -14.38 -7.25
CA GLY A 30 4.82 -15.12 -7.08
C GLY A 30 5.76 -14.52 -6.01
N ASP A 31 7.01 -14.26 -6.38
CA ASP A 31 8.01 -13.73 -5.45
C ASP A 31 7.73 -12.31 -4.96
N LYS A 32 6.78 -11.58 -5.57
CA LYS A 32 6.38 -10.26 -5.12
C LYS A 32 5.48 -10.28 -3.89
N ILE A 33 4.93 -11.44 -3.53
CA ILE A 33 4.17 -11.61 -2.29
C ILE A 33 5.02 -12.48 -1.36
N LYS A 34 5.51 -11.91 -0.24
CA LYS A 34 6.38 -12.63 0.70
C LYS A 34 5.85 -12.55 2.12
N GLU A 35 5.90 -13.67 2.83
CA GLU A 35 5.55 -13.70 4.25
C GLU A 35 6.55 -12.86 5.05
N LEU A 36 6.03 -12.05 5.98
CA LEU A 36 6.83 -11.22 6.87
C LEU A 36 6.94 -11.88 8.24
N SER A 37 8.16 -11.90 8.76
CA SER A 37 8.45 -12.29 10.14
C SER A 37 8.68 -11.06 11.02
N TRP A 38 8.81 -11.28 12.34
CA TRP A 38 9.18 -10.23 13.28
C TRP A 38 10.52 -9.55 12.92
N GLY A 39 11.48 -10.34 12.44
CA GLY A 39 12.79 -9.87 12.00
C GLY A 39 12.71 -9.01 10.73
N SER A 40 11.80 -9.34 9.82
CA SER A 40 11.65 -8.69 8.50
C SER A 40 11.33 -7.18 8.57
N VAL A 41 10.78 -6.71 9.69
CA VAL A 41 10.43 -5.30 9.92
C VAL A 41 11.25 -4.64 11.04
N SER A 42 12.40 -5.22 11.39
CA SER A 42 13.32 -4.63 12.37
C SER A 42 14.26 -3.63 11.71
N GLY A 43 14.63 -2.57 12.43
CA GLY A 43 15.53 -1.54 11.91
C GLY A 43 14.91 -0.55 10.91
N ILE A 44 13.67 -0.72 10.47
CA ILE A 44 13.11 0.11 9.38
C ILE A 44 12.45 1.43 9.82
N LEU A 45 12.37 1.70 11.13
CA LEU A 45 11.60 2.85 11.65
C LEU A 45 12.16 4.21 11.23
N HIS A 46 13.48 4.33 11.12
CA HIS A 46 14.18 5.57 10.79
C HIS A 46 14.42 5.75 9.29
N LEU A 47 14.02 4.77 8.47
CA LEU A 47 14.22 4.81 7.03
C LEU A 47 13.07 5.57 6.37
N GLY A 48 13.40 6.49 5.48
CA GLY A 48 12.42 7.14 4.61
C GLY A 48 11.92 6.20 3.51
N GLY A 49 10.76 6.54 2.94
CA GLY A 49 10.15 5.76 1.86
C GLY A 49 9.57 4.42 2.33
N THR A 50 9.57 3.42 1.44
CA THR A 50 9.00 2.10 1.68
C THR A 50 10.00 1.00 1.35
N ILE A 51 10.24 0.09 2.30
CA ILE A 51 11.14 -1.05 2.11
C ILE A 51 10.58 -2.12 1.16
N ILE A 52 9.28 -2.06 0.85
CA ILE A 52 8.60 -2.97 -0.06
C ILE A 52 8.41 -2.37 -1.47
N GLY A 53 8.93 -1.16 -1.72
CA GLY A 53 8.76 -0.48 -3.00
C GLY A 53 7.33 0.02 -3.25
N THR A 54 7.17 0.75 -4.34
CA THR A 54 5.88 1.26 -4.82
C THR A 54 5.99 1.51 -6.32
N ALA A 55 5.09 0.91 -7.10
CA ALA A 55 5.03 1.13 -8.53
C ALA A 55 3.62 1.53 -8.97
N ARG A 56 3.54 2.39 -9.98
CA ARG A 56 2.28 2.69 -10.66
C ARG A 56 1.93 1.48 -11.53
N CYS A 57 0.73 0.94 -11.35
CA CYS A 57 0.27 -0.20 -12.13
C CYS A 57 -0.89 0.22 -13.05
N GLN A 58 -0.68 0.15 -14.37
CA GLN A 58 -1.74 0.39 -15.35
C GLN A 58 -2.69 -0.80 -15.45
N GLU A 59 -2.16 -2.02 -15.38
CA GLU A 59 -2.92 -3.27 -15.50
C GLU A 59 -4.00 -3.37 -14.41
N PHE A 60 -3.73 -2.89 -13.19
CA PHE A 60 -4.71 -2.88 -12.11
C PHE A 60 -5.90 -1.93 -12.35
N ARG A 61 -5.78 -0.98 -13.29
CA ARG A 61 -6.92 -0.16 -13.72
C ARG A 61 -7.89 -0.95 -14.59
N GLU A 62 -7.41 -2.01 -15.22
CA GLU A 62 -8.24 -2.92 -16.01
C GLU A 62 -8.77 -4.06 -15.15
N ARG A 63 -9.97 -4.55 -15.51
CA ARG A 63 -10.62 -5.66 -14.79
C ARG A 63 -9.78 -6.94 -14.83
N LEU A 64 -9.09 -7.20 -15.94
CA LEU A 64 -8.21 -8.37 -16.11
C LEU A 64 -7.04 -8.37 -15.11
N GLY A 65 -6.41 -7.21 -14.89
CA GLY A 65 -5.36 -7.08 -13.89
C GLY A 65 -5.90 -7.31 -12.48
N ARG A 66 -7.09 -6.78 -12.16
CA ARG A 66 -7.76 -7.03 -10.87
C ARG A 66 -8.13 -8.49 -10.68
N LEU A 67 -8.59 -9.18 -11.72
CA LEU A 67 -8.88 -10.61 -11.68
C LEU A 67 -7.63 -11.44 -11.37
N THR A 68 -6.51 -11.11 -12.01
CA THR A 68 -5.20 -11.75 -11.75
C THR A 68 -4.71 -11.46 -10.32
N ALA A 69 -4.87 -10.23 -9.85
CA ALA A 69 -4.57 -9.85 -8.47
C ALA A 69 -5.42 -10.62 -7.44
N ALA A 70 -6.72 -10.78 -7.68
CA ALA A 70 -7.60 -11.56 -6.82
C ALA A 70 -7.19 -13.03 -6.78
N GLU A 71 -6.85 -13.62 -7.93
CA GLU A 71 -6.35 -14.99 -8.04
C GLU A 71 -5.10 -15.21 -7.16
N ASN A 72 -4.14 -14.29 -7.22
CA ASN A 72 -2.90 -14.35 -6.44
C ASN A 72 -3.14 -14.28 -4.92
N LEU A 73 -4.13 -13.50 -4.47
CA LEU A 73 -4.50 -13.40 -3.06
C LEU A 73 -5.18 -14.69 -2.57
N ILE A 74 -6.16 -15.18 -3.34
CA ILE A 74 -6.96 -16.36 -2.99
C ILE A 74 -6.09 -17.61 -2.89
N LYS A 75 -5.18 -17.81 -3.86
CA LYS A 75 -4.22 -18.94 -3.83
C LYS A 75 -3.32 -18.96 -2.60
N ARG A 76 -3.20 -17.85 -1.88
CA ARG A 76 -2.42 -17.73 -0.64
C ARG A 76 -3.29 -17.65 0.62
N GLY A 77 -4.61 -17.77 0.46
CA GLY A 77 -5.57 -17.62 1.56
C GLY A 77 -5.60 -16.21 2.15
N ILE A 78 -5.26 -15.18 1.36
CA ILE A 78 -5.27 -13.79 1.82
C ILE A 78 -6.63 -13.17 1.54
N ASN A 79 -7.38 -12.91 2.61
CA ASN A 79 -8.72 -12.30 2.56
C ASN A 79 -8.76 -10.89 3.19
N SER A 80 -7.61 -10.37 3.60
CA SER A 80 -7.50 -9.09 4.31
C SER A 80 -6.32 -8.30 3.76
N LEU A 81 -6.58 -7.06 3.35
CA LEU A 81 -5.63 -6.19 2.68
C LEU A 81 -5.49 -4.86 3.43
N ALA A 82 -4.27 -4.53 3.82
CA ALA A 82 -3.93 -3.22 4.38
C ALA A 82 -3.17 -2.41 3.33
N ILE A 83 -3.71 -1.27 2.94
CA ILE A 83 -3.17 -0.45 1.84
C ILE A 83 -2.66 0.85 2.42
N ILE A 84 -1.39 1.15 2.14
CA ILE A 84 -0.74 2.39 2.54
C ILE A 84 -0.44 3.18 1.27
N GLY A 85 -1.09 4.33 1.10
CA GLY A 85 -0.91 5.16 -0.09
C GLY A 85 -1.76 6.42 -0.08
N GLY A 86 -1.72 7.16 -1.20
CA GLY A 86 -2.53 8.35 -1.41
C GLY A 86 -3.91 8.05 -1.98
N ASP A 87 -4.61 9.09 -2.42
CA ASP A 87 -5.99 9.03 -2.93
C ASP A 87 -6.20 7.97 -4.01
N GLY A 88 -5.37 7.98 -5.06
CA GLY A 88 -5.50 7.04 -6.17
C GLY A 88 -5.35 5.58 -5.74
N SER A 89 -4.51 5.30 -4.75
CA SER A 89 -4.33 3.94 -4.23
C SER A 89 -5.57 3.49 -3.45
N LEU A 90 -6.15 4.37 -2.64
CA LEU A 90 -7.33 4.08 -1.83
C LEU A 90 -8.60 3.98 -2.68
N THR A 91 -8.72 4.81 -3.72
CA THR A 91 -9.78 4.71 -4.73
C THR A 91 -9.73 3.36 -5.46
N GLY A 92 -8.54 2.94 -5.91
CA GLY A 92 -8.35 1.62 -6.52
C GLY A 92 -8.73 0.46 -5.60
N ALA A 93 -8.47 0.61 -4.30
CA ALA A 93 -8.85 -0.37 -3.29
C ALA A 93 -10.37 -0.48 -3.13
N ASN A 94 -11.06 0.66 -3.12
CA ASN A 94 -12.50 0.71 -2.97
C ASN A 94 -13.21 0.03 -4.16
N ILE A 95 -12.72 0.28 -5.38
CA ILE A 95 -13.19 -0.40 -6.60
C ILE A 95 -12.95 -1.90 -6.49
N PHE A 96 -11.73 -2.30 -6.11
CA PHE A 96 -11.37 -3.70 -5.96
C PHE A 96 -12.24 -4.45 -4.94
N LYS A 97 -12.56 -3.82 -3.80
CA LYS A 97 -13.49 -4.38 -2.81
C LYS A 97 -14.90 -4.54 -3.36
N SER A 98 -15.39 -3.53 -4.08
CA SER A 98 -16.74 -3.52 -4.64
C SER A 98 -16.92 -4.61 -5.70
N GLU A 99 -15.88 -4.87 -6.49
CA GLU A 99 -15.90 -5.90 -7.54
C GLU A 99 -15.53 -7.31 -7.03
N TRP A 100 -15.09 -7.45 -5.77
CA TRP A 100 -14.53 -8.71 -5.25
C TRP A 100 -15.43 -9.93 -5.47
N THR A 101 -16.71 -9.82 -5.13
CA THR A 101 -17.68 -10.91 -5.26
C THR A 101 -17.81 -11.39 -6.71
N ASP A 102 -17.76 -10.48 -7.68
CA ASP A 102 -17.87 -10.81 -9.10
C ASP A 102 -16.57 -11.43 -9.62
N LEU A 103 -15.42 -10.93 -9.17
CA LEU A 103 -14.10 -11.48 -9.51
C LEU A 103 -13.96 -12.93 -8.99
N VAL A 104 -14.40 -13.21 -7.76
CA VAL A 104 -14.35 -14.56 -7.19
C VAL A 104 -15.23 -15.52 -7.99
N LYS A 105 -16.45 -15.12 -8.36
CA LYS A 105 -17.34 -15.94 -9.21
C LYS A 105 -16.69 -16.25 -10.56
N GLU A 106 -16.14 -15.25 -11.22
CA GLU A 106 -15.47 -15.38 -12.52
C GLU A 106 -14.26 -16.33 -12.44
N LEU A 107 -13.51 -16.30 -11.33
CA LEU A 107 -12.38 -17.20 -11.08
C LEU A 107 -12.82 -18.66 -10.86
N VAL A 108 -13.96 -18.89 -10.21
CA VAL A 108 -14.55 -20.23 -10.04
C VAL A 108 -15.06 -20.76 -11.38
N GLU A 109 -15.79 -19.94 -12.15
CA GLU A 109 -16.33 -20.31 -13.47
C GLU A 109 -15.21 -20.66 -14.47
N SER A 110 -14.11 -19.90 -14.43
CA SER A 110 -12.93 -20.15 -15.25
C SER A 110 -12.04 -21.29 -14.75
N LYS A 111 -12.43 -21.97 -13.65
CA LYS A 111 -11.71 -23.09 -13.01
C LYS A 111 -10.26 -22.74 -12.62
N ARG A 112 -9.99 -21.48 -12.31
CA ARG A 112 -8.67 -21.01 -11.87
C ARG A 112 -8.45 -21.20 -10.37
N ILE A 113 -9.54 -21.24 -9.61
CA ILE A 113 -9.57 -21.51 -8.17
C ILE A 113 -10.59 -22.61 -7.87
N SER A 114 -10.39 -23.32 -6.77
CA SER A 114 -11.35 -24.30 -6.25
C SER A 114 -12.48 -23.61 -5.48
N GLU A 115 -13.63 -24.30 -5.36
CA GLU A 115 -14.76 -23.81 -4.56
C GLU A 115 -14.39 -23.65 -3.07
N GLU A 116 -13.48 -24.48 -2.55
CA GLU A 116 -12.97 -24.39 -1.17
C GLU A 116 -12.15 -23.11 -0.95
N GLU A 117 -11.26 -22.78 -1.88
CA GLU A 117 -10.48 -21.54 -1.85
C GLU A 117 -11.39 -20.31 -1.94
N ALA A 118 -12.41 -20.36 -2.81
CA ALA A 118 -13.40 -19.31 -2.95
C ALA A 118 -14.22 -19.08 -1.67
N LEU A 119 -14.60 -20.16 -0.97
CA LEU A 119 -15.31 -20.08 0.33
C LEU A 119 -14.44 -19.40 1.40
N SER A 120 -13.16 -19.78 1.48
CA SER A 120 -12.21 -19.23 2.46
C SER A 120 -11.99 -17.72 2.31
N CYS A 121 -12.05 -17.22 1.07
CA CYS A 121 -11.79 -15.84 0.70
C CYS A 121 -13.05 -15.14 0.13
N SER A 122 -14.23 -15.58 0.54
CA SER A 122 -15.51 -15.06 0.05
C SER A 122 -15.72 -13.56 0.30
N TYR A 123 -15.09 -13.02 1.34
CA TYR A 123 -15.13 -11.59 1.68
C TYR A 123 -13.72 -11.01 1.77
N LEU A 124 -13.52 -9.85 1.14
CA LEU A 124 -12.28 -9.08 1.23
C LEU A 124 -12.41 -7.95 2.25
N ASN A 125 -11.65 -8.05 3.34
CA ASN A 125 -11.46 -6.95 4.28
C ASN A 125 -10.40 -6.00 3.74
N ILE A 126 -10.71 -4.70 3.67
CA ILE A 126 -9.73 -3.67 3.29
C ILE A 126 -9.66 -2.61 4.38
N VAL A 127 -8.43 -2.27 4.77
CA VAL A 127 -8.11 -1.11 5.60
C VAL A 127 -7.17 -0.18 4.83
N GLY A 128 -7.54 1.10 4.74
CA GLY A 128 -6.75 2.13 4.09
C GLY A 128 -6.00 2.98 5.11
N LEU A 129 -4.73 3.28 4.82
CA LEU A 129 -3.88 4.19 5.58
C LEU A 129 -3.34 5.25 4.64
N VAL A 130 -3.56 6.51 4.98
CA VAL A 130 -3.20 7.62 4.11
C VAL A 130 -1.71 7.96 4.25
N GLY A 131 -0.94 7.64 3.21
CA GLY A 131 0.46 8.04 3.05
C GLY A 131 0.59 9.02 1.90
N SER A 132 0.72 10.30 2.23
CA SER A 132 0.91 11.41 1.28
C SER A 132 1.76 12.48 1.96
N ILE A 133 2.57 13.20 1.17
CA ILE A 133 3.26 14.40 1.65
C ILE A 133 2.41 15.66 1.47
N ASP A 134 1.41 15.59 0.59
CA ASP A 134 0.63 16.75 0.13
C ASP A 134 -0.48 17.16 1.10
N ASN A 135 -0.82 16.29 2.06
CA ASN A 135 -1.95 16.47 2.99
C ASN A 135 -3.29 16.77 2.29
N ASP A 136 -3.51 16.10 1.16
CA ASP A 136 -4.58 16.37 0.20
C ASP A 136 -5.80 15.45 0.37
N MET A 137 -5.83 14.65 1.44
CA MET A 137 -6.88 13.66 1.67
C MET A 137 -7.98 14.16 2.59
N CYS A 138 -9.16 14.35 2.01
CA CYS A 138 -10.37 14.65 2.76
C CYS A 138 -10.68 13.56 3.80
N GLY A 139 -11.07 13.98 5.01
CA GLY A 139 -11.45 13.08 6.09
C GLY A 139 -10.34 12.73 7.08
N THR A 140 -9.12 13.21 6.86
CA THR A 140 -8.04 13.21 7.87
C THR A 140 -7.46 14.60 8.01
N ASP A 141 -7.11 14.99 9.25
CA ASP A 141 -6.45 16.28 9.51
C ASP A 141 -4.99 16.27 9.04
N MET A 142 -4.36 15.09 9.05
CA MET A 142 -2.95 14.91 8.70
C MET A 142 -2.70 13.60 7.97
N THR A 143 -1.85 13.62 6.94
CA THR A 143 -1.38 12.44 6.22
C THR A 143 0.03 12.01 6.63
N ILE A 144 0.32 10.71 6.55
CA ILE A 144 1.63 10.17 6.90
C ILE A 144 2.66 10.64 5.87
N GLY A 145 3.62 11.45 6.30
CA GLY A 145 4.69 11.99 5.47
C GLY A 145 4.71 13.51 5.40
N THR A 146 3.58 14.19 5.68
CA THR A 146 3.46 15.65 5.62
C THR A 146 4.46 16.37 6.52
N ASP A 147 4.55 15.99 7.80
CA ASP A 147 5.48 16.61 8.75
C ASP A 147 6.94 16.41 8.32
N SER A 148 7.29 15.19 7.89
CA SER A 148 8.63 14.89 7.37
C SER A 148 8.98 15.76 6.16
N ALA A 149 8.04 15.94 5.23
CA ALA A 149 8.23 16.77 4.05
C ALA A 149 8.36 18.25 4.42
N LEU A 150 7.49 18.76 5.30
CA LEU A 150 7.55 20.13 5.81
C LEU A 150 8.89 20.40 6.49
N HIS A 151 9.37 19.47 7.30
CA HIS A 151 10.66 19.59 7.96
C HIS A 151 11.82 19.69 6.96
N ARG A 152 11.79 18.93 5.84
CA ARG A 152 12.78 19.09 4.75
C ARG A 152 12.67 20.44 4.05
N ILE A 153 11.47 20.98 3.87
CA ILE A 153 11.25 22.32 3.29
C ILE A 153 11.86 23.39 4.20
N ILE A 154 11.61 23.32 5.51
CA ILE A 154 12.15 24.28 6.48
C ILE A 154 13.68 24.25 6.47
N GLU A 155 14.31 23.07 6.50
CA GLU A 155 15.77 22.97 6.42
C GLU A 155 16.34 23.64 5.15
N ALA A 156 15.70 23.45 4.00
CA ALA A 156 16.11 24.08 2.76
C ALA A 156 15.97 25.62 2.81
N VAL A 157 14.87 26.12 3.37
CA VAL A 157 14.63 27.56 3.55
C VAL A 157 15.65 28.17 4.51
N ASP A 158 15.96 27.50 5.62
CA ASP A 158 16.95 27.95 6.60
C ASP A 158 18.34 28.08 5.97
N CYS A 159 18.71 27.13 5.11
CA CYS A 159 19.98 27.17 4.37
C CYS A 159 20.06 28.38 3.42
N LEU A 160 18.94 28.76 2.81
CA LEU A 160 18.88 29.90 1.87
C LEU A 160 18.86 31.26 2.60
N THR A 161 18.28 31.33 3.79
CA THR A 161 18.00 32.58 4.52
C THR A 161 19.25 33.42 4.77
N SER A 162 20.35 32.79 5.17
CA SER A 162 21.63 33.48 5.43
C SER A 162 22.21 34.18 4.18
N THR A 163 22.06 33.55 3.01
CA THR A 163 22.56 34.07 1.73
C THR A 163 21.62 35.15 1.18
N ALA A 164 20.31 34.95 1.33
CA ALA A 164 19.28 35.92 0.95
C ALA A 164 19.48 37.26 1.66
N ALA A 165 19.69 37.22 2.98
CA ALA A 165 19.94 38.41 3.79
C ALA A 165 21.25 39.12 3.41
N SER A 166 22.32 38.37 3.14
CA SER A 166 23.64 38.94 2.84
C SER A 166 23.71 39.65 1.49
N HIS A 167 23.02 39.13 0.48
CA HIS A 167 23.07 39.65 -0.89
C HIS A 167 21.79 40.36 -1.33
N GLN A 168 20.83 40.56 -0.41
CA GLN A 168 19.52 41.14 -0.70
C GLN A 168 18.83 40.45 -1.89
N ARG A 169 18.87 39.12 -1.91
CA ARG A 169 18.31 38.30 -2.99
C ARG A 169 16.92 37.79 -2.61
N SER A 170 16.04 37.74 -3.61
CA SER A 170 14.76 37.04 -3.52
C SER A 170 14.92 35.63 -4.11
N PHE A 171 14.45 34.61 -3.39
CA PHE A 171 14.40 33.22 -3.84
C PHE A 171 12.94 32.80 -4.01
N ILE A 172 12.67 32.01 -5.05
CA ILE A 172 11.36 31.41 -5.36
C ILE A 172 11.53 29.90 -5.31
#